data_AF-A0A943IWN7-F1
#
_entry.id   AF-A0A943IWN7-F1
#
_cell.length_a   1.000
_cell.length_b   1.000
_cell.length_c   1.000
_cell.angle_alpha   90.00
_cell.angle_beta   90.00
_cell.angle_gamma   90.00
#
_symmetry.space_group_name_H-M   'P 1'
#
loop_
_entity.id
_entity.type
_entity.pdbx_description
1 polymer ?
#
loop_
_entity_poly.entity_id
_entity_poly.type
_entity_poly.pdbx_seq_one_letter_code
_entity_poly.pdbx_strand_id
1 'polypeptide(L)'
;MSRYTIELRYLIEGNYDLGLKDYPIFDESYREQLNNKIIQHYYFREIGFETEALFKNRLNQKMNEIMPYYNQMYESSKLKIDPLSTIDLEEVFSRKSKTTGEGTSSTSGTGNNTNNFNSTDTTDYGKISKFSDIAQAQTTPNEILNDKYLTSATVDDGQDKNTNTGTNTSQTESTTSGTSTDERNLDEDTTLTRKGNNGTASESELLNMYRETFLNIDMMIIDDLDELFLGIW
;
A
#
# COMPACT_ATOMS: atom_id res chain seq x y z
N MET A 1 -57.66 28.26 -39.81
CA MET A 1 -58.81 27.76 -40.61
C MET A 1 -58.21 26.64 -41.39
N SER A 2 -58.50 25.42 -40.95
CA SER A 2 -57.82 24.25 -41.47
C SER A 2 -58.17 24.05 -42.94
N ARG A 3 -57.18 23.71 -43.76
CA ARG A 3 -57.29 23.65 -45.22
C ARG A 3 -57.42 22.23 -45.74
N TYR A 4 -56.82 21.25 -45.08
CA TYR A 4 -56.74 19.88 -45.59
C TYR A 4 -57.23 18.84 -44.56
N THR A 5 -56.85 18.96 -43.29
CA THR A 5 -57.31 18.06 -42.22
C THR A 5 -57.73 18.84 -40.97
N ILE A 6 -57.94 18.17 -39.84
CA ILE A 6 -58.35 18.80 -38.57
C ILE A 6 -57.11 19.38 -37.86
N GLU A 7 -57.19 20.63 -37.39
CA GLU A 7 -56.16 21.22 -36.52
C GLU A 7 -56.15 20.50 -35.16
N LEU A 8 -54.96 20.25 -34.58
CA LEU A 8 -54.81 19.60 -33.28
C LEU A 8 -55.63 20.28 -32.18
N ARG A 9 -55.74 21.62 -32.23
CA ARG A 9 -56.59 22.43 -31.36
C ARG A 9 -58.03 21.90 -31.24
N TYR A 10 -58.67 21.54 -32.35
CA TYR A 10 -60.06 21.07 -32.32
C TYR A 10 -60.21 19.72 -31.62
N LEU A 11 -59.18 18.87 -31.68
CA LEU A 11 -59.15 17.59 -30.97
C LEU A 11 -59.01 17.81 -29.45
N ILE A 12 -58.19 18.78 -29.05
CA ILE A 12 -57.99 19.12 -27.64
C ILE A 12 -59.24 19.78 -27.05
N GLU A 13 -59.82 20.76 -27.74
CA GLU A 13 -61.07 21.42 -27.34
C GLU A 13 -62.25 20.43 -27.30
N GLY A 14 -62.23 19.41 -28.17
CA GLY A 14 -63.17 18.30 -28.19
C GLY A 14 -62.95 17.25 -27.10
N ASN A 15 -61.96 17.44 -26.20
CA ASN A 15 -61.58 16.51 -25.14
C ASN A 15 -61.29 15.09 -25.66
N TYR A 16 -60.74 15.01 -26.88
CA TYR A 16 -60.38 13.74 -27.53
C TYR A 16 -59.14 13.14 -26.87
N ASP A 17 -59.19 11.84 -26.59
CA ASP A 17 -58.06 11.13 -26.01
C ASP A 17 -57.02 10.76 -27.09
N LEU A 18 -55.92 11.50 -27.11
CA LEU A 18 -54.79 11.31 -28.02
C LEU A 18 -53.96 10.04 -27.78
N GLY A 19 -54.20 9.29 -26.70
CA GLY A 19 -53.45 8.05 -26.43
C GLY A 19 -52.04 8.24 -25.86
N LEU A 20 -51.65 9.49 -25.59
CA LEU A 20 -50.39 9.92 -24.95
C LEU A 20 -50.23 9.46 -23.48
N LYS A 21 -51.03 8.49 -23.02
CA LYS A 21 -51.01 7.95 -21.66
C LYS A 21 -50.31 6.60 -21.56
N ASP A 22 -50.22 5.85 -22.66
CA ASP A 22 -49.83 4.44 -22.66
C ASP A 22 -48.46 4.18 -23.32
N TYR A 23 -47.51 5.09 -23.17
CA TYR A 23 -46.13 4.91 -23.68
C TYR A 23 -45.11 4.73 -22.55
N PRO A 24 -44.01 3.97 -22.77
CA PRO A 24 -42.99 3.77 -21.75
C PRO A 24 -42.25 5.07 -21.48
N ILE A 25 -42.20 5.52 -20.22
CA ILE A 25 -41.48 6.73 -19.82
C ILE A 25 -40.55 6.43 -18.64
N PHE A 26 -39.48 7.22 -18.50
CA PHE A 26 -38.55 7.12 -17.37
C PHE A 26 -39.20 7.51 -16.03
N ASP A 27 -39.99 8.60 -16.01
CA ASP A 27 -40.69 9.11 -14.82
C ASP A 27 -42.11 9.54 -15.21
N GLU A 28 -43.09 9.00 -14.49
CA GLU A 28 -44.51 9.28 -14.72
C GLU A 28 -44.85 10.75 -14.45
N SER A 29 -44.12 11.41 -13.55
CA SER A 29 -44.29 12.84 -13.24
C SER A 29 -43.90 13.74 -14.43
N TYR A 30 -42.97 13.26 -15.27
CA TYR A 30 -42.51 14.01 -16.43
C TYR A 30 -43.45 13.89 -17.63
N ARG A 31 -44.30 12.86 -17.64
CA ARG A 31 -45.26 12.61 -18.72
C ARG A 31 -46.14 13.82 -19.01
N GLU A 32 -46.66 14.45 -17.96
CA GLU A 32 -47.52 15.63 -18.10
C GLU A 32 -46.77 16.82 -18.74
N GLN A 33 -45.53 17.05 -18.31
CA GLN A 33 -44.71 18.15 -18.84
C GLN A 33 -44.39 17.94 -20.33
N LEU A 34 -43.98 16.73 -20.71
CA LEU A 34 -43.68 16.38 -22.09
C LEU A 34 -44.93 16.48 -22.97
N ASN A 35 -46.05 15.92 -22.51
CA ASN A 35 -47.32 15.99 -23.23
C ASN A 35 -47.76 17.44 -23.46
N ASN A 36 -47.64 18.30 -22.45
CA ASN A 36 -47.95 19.73 -22.59
C ASN A 36 -47.04 20.43 -23.61
N LYS A 37 -45.74 20.12 -23.63
CA LYS A 37 -44.81 20.69 -24.62
C LYS A 37 -45.14 20.25 -26.05
N ILE A 38 -45.44 18.96 -26.27
CA ILE A 38 -45.84 18.42 -27.58
C ILE A 38 -47.14 19.10 -28.04
N ILE A 39 -48.14 19.17 -27.16
CA ILE A 39 -49.42 19.81 -27.46
C ILE A 39 -49.23 21.29 -27.83
N GLN A 40 -48.43 22.03 -27.07
CA GLN A 40 -48.20 23.46 -27.33
C GLN A 40 -47.45 23.68 -28.65
N HIS A 41 -46.45 22.84 -28.97
CA HIS A 41 -45.70 22.96 -30.21
C HIS A 41 -46.59 22.71 -31.44
N TYR A 42 -47.48 21.72 -31.36
CA TYR A 42 -48.34 21.31 -32.48
C TYR A 42 -49.75 21.91 -32.44
N TYR A 43 -50.03 22.82 -31.51
CA TYR A 43 -51.40 23.28 -31.22
C TYR A 43 -52.16 23.80 -32.44
N PHE A 44 -51.50 24.57 -33.30
CA PHE A 44 -52.09 25.13 -34.52
C PHE A 44 -51.77 24.32 -35.78
N ARG A 45 -51.13 23.16 -35.67
CA ARG A 45 -50.79 22.32 -36.81
C ARG A 45 -51.93 21.38 -37.19
N GLU A 46 -52.04 21.09 -38.48
CA GLU A 46 -52.97 20.12 -39.05
C GLU A 46 -52.39 18.70 -38.95
N ILE A 47 -53.23 17.72 -38.59
CA ILE A 47 -52.80 16.32 -38.51
C ILE A 47 -52.45 15.74 -39.88
N GLY A 48 -51.44 14.87 -39.95
CA GLY A 48 -50.97 14.22 -41.19
C GLY A 48 -51.89 13.15 -41.77
N PHE A 49 -53.02 12.84 -41.12
CA PHE A 49 -53.87 11.70 -41.46
C PHE A 49 -55.33 12.09 -41.68
N GLU A 50 -56.03 11.24 -42.42
CA GLU A 50 -57.44 11.44 -42.82
C GLU A 50 -58.43 11.40 -41.64
N THR A 51 -58.08 10.72 -40.54
CA THR A 51 -58.98 10.51 -39.38
C THR A 51 -58.20 10.59 -38.07
N GLU A 52 -58.85 11.13 -37.03
CA GLU A 52 -58.27 11.28 -35.69
C GLU A 52 -57.88 9.94 -35.05
N ALA A 53 -58.65 8.87 -35.32
CA ALA A 53 -58.35 7.53 -34.84
C ALA A 53 -57.07 6.95 -35.46
N LEU A 54 -56.82 7.24 -36.75
CA LEU A 54 -55.61 6.81 -37.43
C LEU A 54 -54.39 7.57 -36.91
N PHE A 55 -54.55 8.89 -36.70
CA PHE A 55 -53.52 9.72 -36.07
C PHE A 55 -53.17 9.20 -34.66
N LYS A 56 -54.17 8.90 -33.81
CA LYS A 56 -53.95 8.29 -32.48
C LYS A 56 -53.14 7.00 -32.56
N ASN A 57 -53.52 6.09 -33.46
CA ASN A 57 -52.82 4.82 -33.61
C ASN A 57 -51.35 5.01 -34.02
N ARG A 58 -51.10 5.91 -34.99
CA ARG A 58 -49.75 6.22 -35.47
C ARG A 58 -48.91 6.96 -34.42
N LEU A 59 -49.51 7.88 -33.69
CA LEU A 59 -48.87 8.59 -32.58
C LEU A 59 -48.46 7.59 -31.48
N ASN A 60 -49.35 6.70 -31.08
CA ASN A 60 -49.05 5.67 -30.08
C ASN A 60 -47.95 4.71 -30.56
N GLN A 61 -48.00 4.29 -31.83
CA GLN A 61 -46.96 3.45 -32.42
C GLN A 61 -45.60 4.15 -32.39
N LYS A 62 -45.51 5.38 -32.91
CA LYS A 62 -44.26 6.14 -32.98
C LYS A 62 -43.71 6.40 -31.57
N MET A 63 -44.55 6.82 -30.63
CA MET A 63 -44.15 7.01 -29.23
C MET A 63 -43.62 5.71 -28.62
N ASN A 64 -44.27 4.57 -28.83
CA ASN A 64 -43.78 3.29 -28.33
C ASN A 64 -42.45 2.85 -28.95
N GLU A 65 -42.19 3.22 -30.21
CA GLU A 65 -40.94 2.90 -30.91
C GLU A 65 -39.76 3.81 -30.47
N ILE A 66 -39.98 5.12 -30.34
CA ILE A 66 -38.91 6.09 -30.04
C ILE A 66 -38.62 6.23 -28.54
N MET A 67 -39.62 6.05 -27.68
CA MET A 67 -39.48 6.31 -26.25
C MET A 67 -38.45 5.44 -25.54
N PRO A 68 -38.28 4.13 -25.84
CA PRO A 68 -37.23 3.32 -25.22
C PRO A 68 -35.82 3.90 -25.42
N TYR A 69 -35.55 4.50 -26.58
CA TYR A 69 -34.29 5.18 -26.87
C TYR A 69 -34.15 6.47 -26.06
N TYR A 70 -35.18 7.31 -26.08
CA TYR A 70 -35.16 8.58 -25.33
C TYR A 70 -35.12 8.39 -23.82
N ASN A 71 -35.73 7.33 -23.27
CA ASN A 71 -35.63 7.00 -21.85
C ASN A 71 -34.18 6.72 -21.44
N GLN A 72 -33.39 6.02 -22.27
CA GLN A 72 -31.96 5.81 -22.00
C GLN A 72 -31.18 7.13 -22.02
N MET A 73 -31.59 8.06 -22.88
CA MET A 73 -31.02 9.40 -22.98
C MET A 73 -31.35 10.27 -21.74
N TYR A 74 -32.58 10.17 -21.22
CA TYR A 74 -32.93 10.80 -19.95
C TYR A 74 -32.13 10.23 -18.78
N GLU A 75 -31.98 8.90 -18.70
CA GLU A 75 -31.16 8.25 -17.68
C GLU A 75 -29.68 8.67 -17.77
N SER A 76 -29.14 8.81 -18.99
CA SER A 76 -27.78 9.29 -19.17
C SER A 76 -27.61 10.76 -18.78
N SER A 77 -28.61 11.61 -19.05
CA SER A 77 -28.61 13.02 -18.61
C SER A 77 -28.65 13.19 -17.09
N LYS A 78 -29.17 12.19 -16.36
CA LYS A 78 -29.24 12.17 -14.90
C LYS A 78 -27.91 11.83 -14.24
N LEU A 79 -26.97 11.24 -14.99
CA LEU A 79 -25.64 10.91 -14.48
C LEU A 79 -24.91 12.19 -14.08
N LYS A 80 -24.54 12.27 -12.80
CA LYS A 80 -23.73 13.38 -12.28
C LYS A 80 -22.28 13.14 -12.65
N ILE A 81 -21.83 13.81 -13.70
CA ILE A 81 -20.43 13.82 -14.14
C ILE A 81 -19.78 15.09 -13.59
N ASP A 82 -18.60 14.95 -12.99
CA ASP A 82 -17.77 16.11 -12.66
C ASP A 82 -17.02 16.55 -13.93
N PRO A 83 -17.32 17.75 -14.49
CA PRO A 83 -16.81 18.16 -15.79
C PRO A 83 -15.30 18.41 -15.80
N LEU A 84 -14.64 18.53 -14.64
CA LEU A 84 -13.23 18.89 -14.55
C LEU A 84 -12.31 17.72 -14.21
N SER A 85 -12.85 16.56 -13.84
CA SER A 85 -12.05 15.37 -13.55
C SER A 85 -12.05 14.40 -14.74
N THR A 86 -10.88 14.24 -15.35
CA THR A 86 -10.68 13.27 -16.45
C THR A 86 -10.39 11.88 -15.94
N ILE A 87 -9.90 11.76 -14.70
CA ILE A 87 -9.56 10.50 -14.05
C ILE A 87 -10.24 10.45 -12.69
N ASP A 88 -11.01 9.38 -12.48
CA ASP A 88 -11.45 8.90 -11.18
C ASP A 88 -10.97 7.45 -11.04
N LEU A 89 -9.91 7.26 -10.25
CA LEU A 89 -9.23 5.98 -10.12
C LEU A 89 -9.12 5.60 -8.65
N GLU A 90 -9.62 4.41 -8.32
CA GLU A 90 -9.52 3.80 -7.01
C GLU A 90 -8.64 2.55 -7.12
N GLU A 91 -7.46 2.61 -6.52
CA GLU A 91 -6.54 1.49 -6.39
C GLU A 91 -6.74 0.84 -5.02
N VAL A 92 -7.23 -0.40 -5.03
CA VAL A 92 -7.41 -1.20 -3.81
C VAL A 92 -6.29 -2.21 -3.70
N PHE A 93 -5.43 -2.03 -2.70
CA PHE A 93 -4.37 -2.97 -2.35
C PHE A 93 -4.80 -3.80 -1.14
N SER A 94 -4.92 -5.11 -1.31
CA SER A 94 -5.07 -6.06 -0.20
C SER A 94 -3.85 -6.97 -0.14
N ARG A 95 -3.17 -6.99 1.00
CA ARG A 95 -2.00 -7.83 1.25
C ARG A 95 -2.27 -8.71 2.45
N LYS A 96 -2.35 -10.02 2.20
CA LYS A 96 -2.38 -11.05 3.25
C LYS A 96 -1.07 -11.81 3.23
N SER A 97 -0.35 -11.78 4.34
CA SER A 97 0.90 -12.54 4.50
C SER A 97 0.87 -13.32 5.81
N LYS A 98 1.07 -14.62 5.69
CA LYS A 98 1.27 -15.53 6.82
C LYS A 98 2.67 -16.09 6.74
N THR A 99 3.52 -15.74 7.69
CA THR A 99 4.87 -16.30 7.81
C THR A 99 4.99 -17.10 9.09
N THR A 100 5.42 -18.35 8.96
CA THR A 100 5.66 -19.29 10.05
C THR A 100 7.13 -19.68 10.01
N GLY A 101 7.88 -19.33 11.05
CA GLY A 101 9.30 -19.65 11.19
C GLY A 101 9.53 -20.54 12.39
N GLU A 102 10.22 -21.67 12.19
CA GLU A 102 10.61 -22.60 13.25
C GLU A 102 12.13 -22.72 13.27
N GLY A 103 12.74 -22.38 14.41
CA GLY A 103 14.18 -22.39 14.60
C GLY A 103 14.57 -23.27 15.78
N THR A 104 15.45 -24.24 15.53
CA THR A 104 16.08 -25.05 16.59
C THR A 104 17.58 -24.75 16.62
N SER A 105 18.10 -24.41 17.80
CA SER A 105 19.54 -24.22 18.00
C SER A 105 19.99 -25.06 19.21
N SER A 106 20.99 -25.90 18.99
CA SER A 106 21.63 -26.71 20.02
C SER A 106 23.13 -26.45 19.97
N THR A 107 23.71 -26.05 21.11
CA THR A 107 25.16 -25.87 21.26
C THR A 107 25.63 -26.69 22.46
N SER A 108 26.58 -27.59 22.23
CA SER A 108 27.23 -28.38 23.28
C SER A 108 28.74 -28.14 23.25
N GLY A 109 29.33 -27.90 24.42
CA GLY A 109 30.76 -27.70 24.60
C GLY A 109 31.27 -28.43 25.84
N THR A 110 32.37 -29.16 25.68
CA THR A 110 33.07 -29.87 26.77
C THR A 110 34.51 -29.37 26.82
N GLY A 111 34.94 -28.89 27.99
CA GLY A 111 36.32 -28.42 28.21
C GLY A 111 36.95 -29.10 29.42
N ASN A 112 38.08 -29.78 29.20
CA ASN A 112 38.89 -30.40 30.25
C ASN A 112 40.24 -29.68 30.33
N ASN A 113 40.61 -29.23 31.53
CA ASN A 113 41.93 -28.64 31.78
C ASN A 113 42.61 -29.31 32.97
N THR A 114 43.82 -29.84 32.74
CA THR A 114 44.64 -30.52 33.75
C THR A 114 46.02 -29.86 33.76
N ASN A 115 46.35 -29.21 34.87
CA ASN A 115 47.64 -28.53 35.04
C ASN A 115 48.46 -29.24 36.12
N ASN A 116 49.61 -29.79 35.72
CA ASN A 116 50.62 -30.34 36.60
C ASN A 116 51.81 -29.38 36.70
N PHE A 117 52.26 -29.10 37.92
CA PHE A 117 53.45 -28.29 38.16
C PHE A 117 54.37 -28.96 39.19
N ASN A 118 55.66 -28.91 38.89
CA ASN A 118 56.72 -29.43 39.74
C ASN A 118 57.88 -28.43 39.71
N SER A 119 58.26 -27.88 40.87
CA SER A 119 59.38 -26.95 41.00
C SER A 119 60.35 -27.44 42.07
N THR A 120 61.64 -27.44 41.74
CA THR A 120 62.74 -27.80 42.65
C THR A 120 63.78 -26.71 42.57
N ASP A 121 63.97 -25.99 43.67
CA ASP A 121 65.01 -24.98 43.80
C ASP A 121 66.10 -25.50 44.73
N THR A 122 67.34 -25.50 44.25
CA THR A 122 68.54 -25.88 45.00
C THR A 122 69.49 -24.68 45.01
N THR A 123 69.87 -24.21 46.19
CA THR A 123 70.86 -23.14 46.32
C THR A 123 72.05 -23.62 47.15
N ASP A 124 73.23 -23.55 46.53
CA ASP A 124 74.50 -23.98 47.08
C ASP A 124 75.37 -22.75 47.35
N TYR A 125 75.92 -22.61 48.56
CA TYR A 125 76.75 -21.47 48.92
C TYR A 125 77.99 -21.92 49.71
N GLY A 126 79.18 -21.73 49.12
CA GLY A 126 80.46 -21.82 49.81
C GLY A 126 81.04 -20.41 50.03
N LYS A 127 81.15 -19.94 51.27
CA LYS A 127 81.77 -18.64 51.59
C LYS A 127 83.04 -18.86 52.38
N ILE A 128 84.16 -18.33 51.87
CA ILE A 128 85.46 -18.34 52.54
C ILE A 128 85.83 -16.90 52.91
N SER A 129 85.96 -16.63 54.21
CA SER A 129 86.42 -15.33 54.72
C SER A 129 87.89 -15.43 55.15
N LYS A 130 88.74 -14.55 54.63
CA LYS A 130 90.21 -14.59 54.81
C LYS A 130 90.69 -13.27 55.47
N PHE A 131 91.55 -13.34 56.50
CA PHE A 131 92.06 -12.19 57.27
C PHE A 131 93.60 -12.20 57.39
N SER A 132 94.25 -11.01 57.40
CA SER A 132 95.71 -10.83 57.48
C SER A 132 96.09 -9.57 58.30
N ASP A 133 97.10 -9.68 59.17
CA ASP A 133 97.57 -8.64 60.12
C ASP A 133 98.98 -8.09 59.77
N ILE A 134 99.20 -7.61 58.54
CA ILE A 134 100.48 -6.97 58.14
C ILE A 134 100.38 -5.44 58.22
N ALA A 135 101.42 -4.78 58.77
CA ALA A 135 101.51 -3.33 58.87
C ALA A 135 101.41 -2.65 57.49
N GLN A 136 100.44 -1.74 57.36
CA GLN A 136 99.96 -1.14 56.12
C GLN A 136 101.04 -0.32 55.37
N ALA A 137 101.49 -0.80 54.21
CA ALA A 137 102.00 0.06 53.12
C ALA A 137 102.21 -0.63 51.75
N GLN A 138 102.26 -1.97 51.65
CA GLN A 138 102.58 -2.62 50.36
C GLN A 138 101.93 -4.00 50.16
N THR A 139 100.59 -4.11 50.22
CA THR A 139 99.91 -5.30 49.68
C THR A 139 98.81 -4.90 48.73
N THR A 140 98.75 -5.58 47.58
CA THR A 140 97.65 -5.41 46.61
C THR A 140 96.53 -6.40 46.95
N PRO A 141 95.25 -6.11 46.65
CA PRO A 141 94.14 -7.04 46.92
C PRO A 141 94.36 -8.47 46.39
N ASN A 142 95.17 -8.62 45.34
CA ASN A 142 95.46 -9.88 44.69
C ASN A 142 96.36 -10.83 45.54
N GLU A 143 97.12 -10.30 46.50
CA GLU A 143 97.99 -11.14 47.35
C GLU A 143 97.21 -11.80 48.51
N ILE A 144 96.11 -11.19 48.96
CA ILE A 144 95.19 -11.74 49.97
C ILE A 144 94.34 -12.88 49.36
N LEU A 145 93.96 -12.75 48.08
CA LEU A 145 93.25 -13.79 47.33
C LEU A 145 94.11 -15.05 47.14
N ASN A 146 95.42 -14.89 46.96
CA ASN A 146 96.41 -15.95 46.71
C ASN A 146 97.03 -16.55 47.99
N ASP A 147 96.36 -16.41 49.14
CA ASP A 147 96.72 -17.08 50.41
C ASP A 147 98.12 -16.74 50.97
N LYS A 148 98.71 -15.62 50.54
CA LYS A 148 100.03 -15.19 51.02
C LYS A 148 99.85 -14.27 52.23
N TYR A 149 100.47 -14.63 53.35
CA TYR A 149 100.45 -13.89 54.62
C TYR A 149 99.09 -13.80 55.35
N LEU A 150 98.28 -14.86 55.33
CA LEU A 150 97.04 -14.92 56.12
C LEU A 150 97.28 -15.21 57.61
N THR A 151 96.53 -14.53 58.46
CA THR A 151 96.51 -14.75 59.92
C THR A 151 95.40 -15.74 60.31
N SER A 152 94.24 -15.70 59.64
CA SER A 152 93.16 -16.67 59.84
C SER A 152 92.22 -16.75 58.62
N ALA A 153 91.57 -17.90 58.44
CA ALA A 153 90.51 -18.08 57.44
C ALA A 153 89.39 -18.97 58.02
N THR A 154 88.14 -18.63 57.71
CA THR A 154 86.94 -19.42 58.05
C THR A 154 86.21 -19.83 56.79
N VAL A 155 85.78 -21.09 56.74
CA VAL A 155 85.01 -21.69 55.64
C VAL A 155 83.64 -22.09 56.18
N ASP A 156 82.58 -21.65 55.51
CA ASP A 156 81.21 -22.09 55.76
C ASP A 156 80.64 -22.68 54.46
N ASP A 157 80.14 -23.91 54.53
CA ASP A 157 79.66 -24.71 53.40
C ASP A 157 78.34 -25.39 53.76
N GLY A 158 77.34 -25.25 52.90
CA GLY A 158 76.00 -25.78 53.13
C GLY A 158 75.07 -25.61 51.93
N GLN A 159 74.04 -26.47 51.85
CA GLN A 159 73.09 -26.52 50.74
C GLN A 159 71.64 -26.61 51.23
N ASP A 160 70.77 -25.75 50.70
CA ASP A 160 69.32 -25.76 50.97
C ASP A 160 68.55 -26.27 49.74
N LYS A 161 67.60 -27.20 49.96
CA LYS A 161 66.73 -27.76 48.92
C LYS A 161 65.26 -27.67 49.31
N ASN A 162 64.45 -27.02 48.47
CA ASN A 162 63.00 -26.94 48.64
C ASN A 162 62.28 -27.56 47.43
N THR A 163 61.33 -28.45 47.68
CA THR A 163 60.56 -29.17 46.66
C THR A 163 59.07 -28.99 46.88
N ASN A 164 58.34 -28.49 45.87
CA ASN A 164 56.89 -28.33 45.92
C ASN A 164 56.23 -29.00 44.70
N THR A 165 55.22 -29.85 44.96
CA THR A 165 54.56 -30.67 43.94
C THR A 165 53.05 -30.68 44.17
N GLY A 166 52.25 -30.42 43.12
CA GLY A 166 50.78 -30.37 43.20
C GLY A 166 50.10 -30.61 41.85
N THR A 167 48.82 -30.99 41.87
CA THR A 167 47.99 -31.22 40.67
C THR A 167 46.62 -30.57 40.86
N ASN A 168 46.18 -29.76 39.89
CA ASN A 168 44.84 -29.17 39.87
C ASN A 168 44.07 -29.61 38.62
N THR A 169 42.87 -30.17 38.83
CA THR A 169 41.97 -30.64 37.77
C THR A 169 40.65 -29.87 37.85
N SER A 170 40.16 -29.34 36.72
CA SER A 170 38.85 -28.69 36.63
C SER A 170 38.10 -29.17 35.37
N GLN A 171 36.83 -29.56 35.55
CA GLN A 171 35.93 -30.01 34.49
C GLN A 171 34.72 -29.07 34.45
N THR A 172 34.38 -28.55 33.27
CA THR A 172 33.19 -27.71 33.07
C THR A 172 32.37 -28.26 31.91
N GLU A 173 31.11 -28.58 32.19
CA GLU A 173 30.14 -29.04 31.21
C GLU A 173 28.99 -28.03 31.15
N SER A 174 28.64 -27.56 29.95
CA SER A 174 27.53 -26.65 29.73
C SER A 174 26.70 -27.11 28.53
N THR A 175 25.40 -27.26 28.75
CA THR A 175 24.40 -27.58 27.72
C THR A 175 23.36 -26.46 27.69
N THR A 176 23.09 -25.92 26.50
CA THR A 176 22.04 -24.92 26.30
C THR A 176 21.20 -25.31 25.08
N SER A 177 19.90 -25.46 25.29
CA SER A 177 18.92 -25.82 24.26
C SER A 177 17.82 -24.77 24.25
N GLY A 178 17.53 -24.19 23.08
CA GLY A 178 16.47 -23.21 22.91
C GLY A 178 15.62 -23.51 21.67
N THR A 179 14.31 -23.39 21.84
CA THR A 179 13.31 -23.54 20.77
C THR A 179 12.57 -22.21 20.63
N SER A 180 12.48 -21.69 19.41
CA SER A 180 11.70 -20.46 19.12
C SER A 180 10.74 -20.70 17.97
N THR A 181 9.47 -20.40 18.21
CA THR A 181 8.38 -20.44 17.22
C THR A 181 7.84 -19.02 17.04
N ASP A 182 7.96 -18.47 15.83
CA ASP A 182 7.42 -17.15 15.49
C ASP A 182 6.33 -17.29 14.42
N GLU A 183 5.11 -16.88 14.78
CA GLU A 183 4.01 -16.70 13.82
C GLU A 183 3.73 -15.20 13.63
N ARG A 184 3.83 -14.71 12.40
CA ARG A 184 3.40 -13.35 12.04
C ARG A 184 2.30 -13.41 10.99
N ASN A 185 1.16 -12.81 11.33
CA ASN A 185 0.05 -12.58 10.43
C ASN A 185 0.01 -11.08 10.11
N LEU A 186 0.04 -10.73 8.82
CA LEU A 186 -0.12 -9.37 8.31
C LEU A 186 -1.34 -9.35 7.38
N ASP A 187 -2.36 -8.61 7.79
CA ASP A 187 -3.48 -8.21 6.95
C ASP A 187 -3.39 -6.68 6.78
N GLU A 188 -3.09 -6.23 5.56
CA GLU A 188 -2.97 -4.81 5.21
C GLU A 188 -3.94 -4.50 4.07
N ASP A 189 -4.92 -3.64 4.36
CA ASP A 189 -5.87 -3.11 3.40
C ASP A 189 -5.58 -1.61 3.21
N THR A 190 -5.19 -1.21 2.00
CA THR A 190 -4.91 0.19 1.65
C THR A 190 -5.69 0.58 0.41
N THR A 191 -6.45 1.67 0.51
CA THR A 191 -7.18 2.26 -0.62
C THR A 191 -6.53 3.58 -1.00
N LEU A 192 -6.08 3.69 -2.26
CA LEU A 192 -5.57 4.93 -2.83
C LEU A 192 -6.59 5.47 -3.82
N THR A 193 -7.15 6.65 -3.54
CA THR A 193 -8.05 7.36 -4.45
C THR A 193 -7.29 8.49 -5.14
N ARG A 194 -7.37 8.54 -6.47
CA ARG A 194 -6.80 9.61 -7.29
C ARG A 194 -7.89 10.20 -8.16
N LYS A 195 -8.24 11.45 -7.88
CA LYS A 195 -9.20 12.24 -8.67
C LYS A 195 -8.55 13.51 -9.18
N GLY A 196 -8.80 13.85 -10.44
CA GLY A 196 -8.36 15.11 -11.01
C GLY A 196 -8.20 15.09 -12.53
N ASN A 197 -7.66 16.19 -13.06
CA ASN A 197 -7.26 16.30 -14.44
C ASN A 197 -5.82 15.78 -14.61
N ASN A 198 -5.61 14.86 -15.53
CA ASN A 198 -4.29 14.30 -15.87
C ASN A 198 -3.43 15.23 -16.76
N GLY A 199 -3.96 16.42 -17.10
CA GLY A 199 -3.29 17.43 -17.90
C GLY A 199 -3.35 17.17 -19.41
N THR A 200 -4.14 16.20 -19.90
CA THR A 200 -4.26 15.94 -21.34
C THR A 200 -5.16 16.94 -22.05
N ALA A 201 -6.13 17.52 -21.34
CA ALA A 201 -7.05 18.53 -21.87
C ALA A 201 -7.10 19.74 -20.93
N SER A 202 -7.26 20.93 -21.50
CA SER A 202 -7.45 22.14 -20.69
C SER A 202 -8.80 22.10 -19.98
N GLU A 203 -8.92 22.67 -18.79
CA GLU A 203 -10.19 22.75 -18.06
C GLU A 203 -11.29 23.44 -18.89
N SER A 204 -10.91 24.40 -19.74
CA SER A 204 -11.83 25.08 -20.65
C SER A 204 -12.36 24.16 -21.77
N GLU A 205 -11.52 23.27 -22.27
CA GLU A 205 -11.89 22.28 -23.29
C GLU A 205 -12.82 21.21 -22.71
N LEU A 206 -12.50 20.70 -21.52
CA LEU A 206 -13.37 19.75 -20.80
C LEU A 206 -14.74 20.37 -20.49
N LEU A 207 -14.76 21.65 -20.12
CA LEU A 207 -16.01 22.38 -19.90
C LEU A 207 -16.82 22.54 -21.19
N ASN A 208 -16.17 22.76 -22.34
CA ASN A 208 -16.87 22.82 -23.62
C ASN A 208 -17.44 21.46 -24.02
N MET A 209 -16.67 20.37 -23.86
CA MET A 209 -17.17 19.01 -24.08
C MET A 209 -18.37 18.69 -23.18
N TYR A 210 -18.31 19.09 -21.91
CA TYR A 210 -19.45 18.93 -21.00
C TYR A 210 -20.67 19.72 -21.47
N ARG A 211 -20.49 20.95 -21.98
CA ARG A 211 -21.60 21.73 -22.54
C ARG A 211 -22.24 21.08 -23.77
N GLU A 212 -21.46 20.38 -24.60
CA GLU A 212 -21.97 19.61 -25.73
C GLU A 212 -22.82 18.41 -25.30
N THR A 213 -22.64 17.91 -24.08
CA THR A 213 -23.51 16.84 -23.52
C THR A 213 -24.90 17.33 -23.12
N PHE A 214 -25.12 18.64 -23.03
CA PHE A 214 -26.44 19.20 -22.74
C PHE A 214 -27.34 19.04 -23.97
N LEU A 215 -28.14 17.98 -23.94
CA LEU A 215 -29.05 17.62 -25.02
C LEU A 215 -30.47 18.06 -24.66
N ASN A 216 -31.15 18.71 -25.60
CA ASN A 216 -32.56 19.06 -25.47
C ASN A 216 -33.42 17.89 -25.95
N ILE A 217 -33.52 16.87 -25.09
CA ILE A 217 -34.21 15.61 -25.39
C ILE A 217 -35.69 15.85 -25.75
N ASP A 218 -36.35 16.82 -25.10
CA ASP A 218 -37.73 17.18 -25.40
C ASP A 218 -37.93 17.62 -26.86
N MET A 219 -37.03 18.48 -27.36
CA MET A 219 -37.16 18.95 -28.74
C MET A 219 -36.85 17.86 -29.75
N MET A 220 -35.93 16.95 -29.45
CA MET A 220 -35.68 15.81 -30.32
C MET A 220 -36.93 14.92 -30.46
N ILE A 221 -37.64 14.66 -29.35
CA ILE A 221 -38.92 13.94 -29.38
C ILE A 221 -39.95 14.70 -30.20
N ILE A 222 -40.06 16.02 -29.99
CA ILE A 222 -41.01 16.86 -30.73
C ILE A 222 -40.72 16.81 -32.24
N ASP A 223 -39.45 16.92 -32.64
CA ASP A 223 -39.03 16.90 -34.04
C ASP A 223 -39.31 15.53 -34.69
N ASP A 224 -39.07 14.43 -33.98
CA ASP A 224 -39.40 13.08 -34.48
C ASP A 224 -40.90 12.86 -34.69
N LEU A 225 -41.75 13.63 -34.01
CA LEU A 225 -43.20 13.59 -34.16
C LEU A 225 -43.70 14.46 -35.33
N ASP A 226 -42.85 15.31 -35.91
CA ASP A 226 -43.22 16.23 -37.00
C ASP A 226 -43.73 15.48 -38.24
N GLU A 227 -43.22 14.28 -38.49
CA GLU A 227 -43.66 13.42 -39.60
C GLU A 227 -45.14 13.01 -39.53
N LEU A 228 -45.76 13.10 -38.35
CA LEU A 228 -47.17 12.77 -38.13
C LEU A 228 -48.09 13.97 -38.42
N PHE A 229 -47.52 15.15 -38.69
CA PHE A 229 -48.23 16.38 -39.00
C PHE A 229 -48.01 16.78 -40.46
N LEU A 230 -48.91 17.61 -40.97
CA LEU A 230 -48.74 18.19 -42.30
C LEU A 230 -47.63 19.26 -42.26
N GLY A 231 -46.55 19.03 -43.02
CA GLY A 231 -45.43 19.97 -43.16
C GLY A 231 -45.71 21.21 -44.02
N ILE A 232 -46.98 21.53 -44.27
CA ILE A 232 -47.40 22.72 -45.00
C ILE A 232 -47.81 23.78 -43.99
N TRP A 233 -47.15 24.95 -44.06
CA TRP A 233 -47.37 26.09 -43.16
C TRP A 233 -48.06 27.26 -43.87
#